data_AF-A0A7C4JGR1-F1
#
_entry.id   AF-A0A7C4JGR1-F1
#
_cell.length_a   1.000
_cell.length_b   1.000
_cell.length_c   1.000
_cell.angle_alpha   90.00
_cell.angle_beta   90.00
_cell.angle_gamma   90.00
#
_symmetry.space_group_name_H-M   'P 1'
#
loop_
_entity.id
_entity.type
_entity.pdbx_description
1 polymer ?
#
loop_
_entity_poly.entity_id
_entity_poly.type
_entity_poly.pdbx_seq_one_letter_code
_entity_poly.pdbx_strand_id
1 'polypeptide(L)'
;MPTIRQRLVFSNLIKALERGENIDLKVLMLKSGYSPNTETKDLTKSKGWKELLAQISDEVILARLYQILLDKDKRAALEAADMLLKLKDRYPKNKLALEVFREELSKV
;
A
#
# COMPACT_ATOMS: atom_id res chain seq x y z
N MET A 1 -6.21 19.99 0.17
CA MET A 1 -5.00 20.38 0.93
C MET A 1 -5.00 19.64 2.27
N PRO A 2 -3.88 19.01 2.66
CA PRO A 2 -3.76 18.30 3.93
C PRO A 2 -3.61 19.24 5.13
N THR A 3 -4.26 18.91 6.24
CA THR A 3 -4.15 19.68 7.50
C THR A 3 -2.80 19.45 8.17
N ILE A 4 -2.43 20.34 9.11
CA ILE A 4 -1.19 20.20 9.90
C ILE A 4 -1.18 18.85 10.64
N ARG A 5 -2.28 18.46 11.28
CA ARG A 5 -2.37 17.18 11.99
C ARG A 5 -2.22 15.99 11.05
N GLN A 6 -2.80 16.05 9.84
CA GLN A 6 -2.62 15.00 8.82
C GLN A 6 -1.16 14.86 8.41
N ARG A 7 -0.46 15.98 8.17
CA ARG A 7 0.97 15.97 7.82
C ARG A 7 1.84 15.40 8.93
N LEU A 8 1.54 15.74 10.19
CA LEU A 8 2.27 15.20 11.34
C LEU A 8 2.09 13.68 11.48
N VAL A 9 0.86 13.19 11.40
CA VAL A 9 0.59 11.74 11.46
C VAL A 9 1.29 11.03 10.30
N PHE A 10 1.20 11.56 9.08
CA PHE A 10 1.81 10.98 7.90
C PHE A 10 3.34 10.93 8.00
N SER A 11 3.98 12.05 8.39
CA SER A 11 5.44 12.08 8.58
C SER A 11 5.91 11.09 9.64
N ASN A 12 5.19 10.98 10.75
CA ASN A 12 5.53 10.03 11.80
C ASN A 12 5.32 8.58 11.37
N LEU A 13 4.29 8.32 10.54
CA LEU A 13 4.07 7.00 9.95
C LEU A 13 5.22 6.59 9.04
N ILE A 14 5.65 7.46 8.11
CA ILE A 14 6.77 7.17 7.21
C ILE A 14 8.05 6.89 8.01
N LYS A 15 8.37 7.72 9.02
CA LYS A 15 9.54 7.49 9.89
C LYS A 15 9.48 6.18 10.67
N ALA A 16 8.29 5.75 11.10
CA ALA A 16 8.12 4.47 11.77
C ALA A 16 8.38 3.29 10.80
N LEU A 17 7.84 3.38 9.59
CA LEU A 17 8.04 2.38 8.54
C LEU A 17 9.51 2.27 8.12
N GLU A 18 10.21 3.39 7.95
CA GLU A 18 11.66 3.42 7.63
C GLU A 18 12.52 2.74 8.72
N ARG A 19 12.06 2.78 9.98
CA ARG A 19 12.72 2.14 11.12
C ARG A 19 12.28 0.68 11.34
N GLY A 20 11.35 0.17 10.53
CA GLY A 20 10.78 -1.17 10.70
C GLY A 20 9.90 -1.31 11.95
N GLU A 21 9.43 -0.20 12.51
CA GLU A 21 8.55 -0.19 13.68
C GLU A 21 7.11 -0.53 13.25
N ASN A 22 6.49 -1.50 13.93
CA ASN A 22 5.06 -1.71 13.81
C ASN A 22 4.32 -0.77 14.77
N ILE A 23 3.75 0.31 14.23
CA ILE A 23 3.09 1.35 15.03
C ILE A 23 1.61 1.44 14.66
N ASP A 24 0.76 1.50 15.67
CA ASP A 24 -0.67 1.71 15.48
C ASP A 24 -0.95 3.15 15.04
N LEU A 25 -1.67 3.30 13.92
CA LEU A 25 -2.08 4.59 13.38
C LEU A 25 -2.89 5.41 14.40
N LYS A 26 -3.68 4.77 15.26
CA LYS A 26 -4.44 5.43 16.33
C LYS A 26 -3.51 6.11 17.33
N VAL A 27 -2.39 5.47 17.68
CA VAL A 27 -1.37 6.04 18.58
C VAL A 27 -0.72 7.26 17.94
N LEU A 28 -0.42 7.22 16.65
CA LEU A 28 0.13 8.37 15.93
C LEU A 28 -0.86 9.54 15.88
N MET A 29 -2.14 9.25 15.66
CA MET A 29 -3.21 10.25 15.67
C MET A 29 -3.30 10.95 17.03
N LEU A 30 -3.33 10.20 18.12
CA LEU A 30 -3.32 10.75 19.47
C LEU A 30 -2.11 11.65 19.72
N LYS A 31 -0.90 11.18 19.39
CA LYS A 31 0.35 11.97 19.51
C LYS A 31 0.33 13.24 18.67
N SER A 32 -0.44 13.26 17.58
CA SER A 32 -0.56 14.40 16.67
C SER A 32 -1.76 15.32 17.00
N GLY A 33 -2.40 15.12 18.15
CA GLY A 33 -3.46 16.00 18.66
C GLY A 33 -4.87 15.69 18.12
N TYR A 34 -5.13 14.46 17.69
CA TYR A 34 -6.52 14.01 17.45
C TYR A 34 -7.21 13.60 18.75
N SER A 35 -8.53 13.71 18.77
CA SER A 35 -9.34 13.25 19.89
C SER A 35 -9.29 11.71 19.96
N PRO A 36 -9.34 11.11 21.16
CA PRO A 36 -9.46 9.66 21.32
C PRO A 36 -10.64 9.05 20.57
N ASN A 37 -11.71 9.82 20.36
CA ASN A 37 -12.91 9.37 19.66
C ASN A 37 -12.81 9.49 18.14
N THR A 38 -11.73 10.08 17.59
CA THR A 38 -11.58 10.19 16.13
C THR A 38 -11.19 8.83 15.53
N GLU A 39 -12.00 8.33 14.61
CA GLU A 39 -11.76 7.05 13.94
C GLU A 39 -10.62 7.15 12.91
N THR A 40 -9.80 6.10 12.80
CA THR A 40 -8.70 6.05 11.81
C THR A 40 -9.21 6.09 10.38
N LYS A 41 -10.38 5.51 10.12
CA LYS A 41 -11.05 5.52 8.81
C LYS A 41 -11.37 6.93 8.31
N ASP A 42 -11.64 7.87 9.23
CA ASP A 42 -12.00 9.24 8.86
C ASP A 42 -10.75 10.00 8.36
N LEU A 43 -9.60 9.71 8.97
CA LEU A 43 -8.31 10.19 8.50
C LEU A 43 -7.97 9.60 7.13
N THR A 44 -7.97 8.26 7.01
CA THR A 44 -7.46 7.58 5.81
C THR A 44 -8.32 7.79 4.57
N LYS A 45 -9.62 8.06 4.74
CA LYS A 45 -10.53 8.39 3.64
C LYS A 45 -10.51 9.87 3.24
N SER A 46 -9.95 10.75 4.07
CA SER A 46 -9.96 12.19 3.83
C SER A 46 -9.18 12.57 2.56
N LYS A 47 -9.63 13.63 1.88
CA LYS A 47 -8.96 14.15 0.67
C LYS A 47 -7.50 14.52 0.94
N GLY A 48 -7.23 15.19 2.06
CA GLY A 48 -5.87 15.58 2.44
C GLY A 48 -4.94 14.39 2.68
N TRP A 49 -5.45 13.28 3.21
CA TRP A 49 -4.65 12.06 3.38
C TRP A 49 -4.30 11.40 2.04
N LYS A 50 -5.27 11.34 1.12
CA LYS A 50 -5.04 10.85 -0.25
C LYS A 50 -4.03 11.70 -1.01
N GLU A 51 -4.08 13.02 -0.84
CA GLU A 51 -3.09 13.95 -1.41
C GLU A 51 -1.67 13.71 -0.85
N LEU A 52 -1.53 13.29 0.40
CA LEU A 52 -0.23 12.91 0.98
C LEU A 52 0.25 11.56 0.45
N LEU A 53 -0.64 10.57 0.34
CA LEU A 53 -0.30 9.26 -0.25
C LEU A 53 0.17 9.41 -1.70
N ALA A 54 -0.46 10.29 -2.48
CA ALA A 54 -0.07 10.55 -3.87
C ALA A 54 1.33 11.19 -4.03
N GLN A 55 1.97 11.62 -2.94
CA GLN A 55 3.36 12.11 -2.98
C GLN A 55 4.37 10.96 -2.93
N ILE A 56 3.94 9.76 -2.54
CA ILE A 56 4.78 8.57 -2.59
C ILE A 56 4.84 8.12 -4.05
N SER A 57 6.06 8.00 -4.60
CA SER A 57 6.23 7.49 -5.95
C SER A 57 5.78 6.04 -6.04
N ASP A 58 4.90 5.75 -7.00
CA ASP A 58 4.46 4.39 -7.32
C ASP A 58 5.64 3.47 -7.67
N GLU A 59 6.72 4.01 -8.23
CA GLU A 59 7.93 3.26 -8.57
C GLU A 59 8.58 2.64 -7.33
N VAL A 60 8.58 3.36 -6.21
CA VAL A 60 9.13 2.88 -4.93
C VAL A 60 8.30 1.73 -4.39
N ILE A 61 6.97 1.85 -4.50
CA ILE A 61 6.02 0.80 -4.07
C ILE A 61 6.21 -0.45 -4.93
N LEU A 62 6.29 -0.28 -6.26
CA LEU A 62 6.48 -1.38 -7.20
C LEU A 62 7.82 -2.08 -6.99
N ALA A 63 8.91 -1.32 -6.80
CA ALA A 63 10.22 -1.88 -6.50
C ALA A 63 10.20 -2.71 -5.22
N ARG A 64 9.52 -2.22 -4.17
CA ARG A 64 9.39 -2.96 -2.90
C ARG A 64 8.56 -4.23 -3.05
N LEU A 65 7.43 -4.18 -3.77
CA LEU A 65 6.62 -5.36 -4.05
C LEU A 65 7.41 -6.41 -4.83
N TYR A 66 8.21 -5.97 -5.81
CA TYR A 66 9.09 -6.87 -6.56
C TYR A 66 10.17 -7.51 -5.68
N GLN A 67 10.75 -6.76 -4.74
CA GLN A 67 11.69 -7.34 -3.75
C GLN A 67 11.01 -8.39 -2.87
N ILE A 68 9.79 -8.15 -2.39
CA ILE A 68 9.03 -9.11 -1.58
C ILE A 68 8.74 -10.38 -2.38
N LEU A 69 8.42 -10.24 -3.68
CA LEU A 69 8.20 -11.37 -4.58
C LEU A 69 9.42 -12.28 -4.71
N LEU A 70 10.63 -11.72 -4.63
CA LEU A 70 11.89 -12.46 -4.70
C LEU A 70 12.33 -13.04 -3.34
N ASP A 71 11.65 -12.69 -2.25
CA ASP A 71 12.03 -13.13 -0.90
C ASP A 71 11.57 -14.57 -0.61
N LYS A 72 12.13 -15.18 0.44
CA LYS A 72 11.91 -16.61 0.77
C LYS A 72 10.53 -16.90 1.39
N ASP A 73 9.85 -15.88 1.91
CA ASP A 73 8.51 -16.04 2.46
C ASP A 73 7.51 -16.24 1.33
N LYS A 74 7.13 -17.51 1.12
CA LYS A 74 6.19 -17.93 0.08
C LYS A 74 4.85 -17.20 0.17
N ARG A 75 4.36 -16.89 1.38
CA ARG A 75 3.05 -16.25 1.54
C ARG A 75 3.14 -14.78 1.16
N ALA A 76 4.12 -14.07 1.68
CA ALA A 76 4.35 -12.67 1.33
C ALA A 76 4.64 -12.51 -0.18
N ALA A 77 5.41 -13.42 -0.77
CA ALA A 77 5.69 -13.45 -2.20
C ALA A 77 4.42 -13.66 -3.05
N LEU A 78 3.55 -14.60 -2.67
CA LEU A 78 2.27 -14.83 -3.36
C LEU A 78 1.34 -13.61 -3.28
N GLU A 79 1.22 -12.99 -2.11
CA GLU A 79 0.41 -11.78 -1.91
C GLU A 79 0.97 -10.60 -2.74
N ALA A 80 2.30 -10.43 -2.79
CA ALA A 80 2.94 -9.41 -3.63
C ALA A 80 2.73 -9.66 -5.13
N ALA A 81 2.79 -10.93 -5.58
CA ALA A 81 2.54 -11.30 -6.98
C ALA A 81 1.09 -10.97 -7.40
N ASP A 82 0.13 -11.33 -6.56
CA ASP A 82 -1.29 -11.06 -6.75
C ASP A 82 -1.56 -9.55 -6.90
N MET A 83 -0.97 -8.73 -6.02
CA MET A 83 -1.07 -7.27 -6.09
C MET A 83 -0.44 -6.70 -7.38
N LEU A 84 0.76 -7.16 -7.77
CA LEU A 84 1.43 -6.69 -8.99
C LEU A 84 0.63 -7.02 -10.26
N LEU A 85 0.03 -8.21 -10.34
CA LEU A 85 -0.80 -8.61 -11.48
C LEU A 85 -2.08 -7.75 -11.58
N LYS A 86 -2.71 -7.43 -10.44
CA LYS A 86 -3.87 -6.52 -10.39
C LYS A 86 -3.49 -5.11 -10.85
N LEU A 87 -2.34 -4.59 -10.40
CA LEU A 87 -1.85 -3.26 -10.79
C LEU A 87 -1.52 -3.17 -12.28
N LYS A 88 -0.98 -4.24 -12.86
CA LYS A 88 -0.67 -4.29 -14.31
C LYS A 88 -1.90 -4.62 -15.19
N ASP A 89 -3.09 -4.74 -14.60
CA ASP A 89 -4.31 -5.22 -15.25
C ASP A 89 -4.14 -6.57 -15.98
N ARG A 90 -3.21 -7.40 -15.49
CA ARG A 90 -2.93 -8.75 -15.99
C ARG A 90 -3.55 -9.83 -15.11
N TYR A 91 -4.32 -9.43 -14.10
CA TYR A 91 -5.04 -10.36 -13.28
C TYR A 91 -6.24 -10.91 -14.05
N PRO A 92 -6.33 -12.23 -14.27
CA PRO A 92 -7.43 -12.77 -15.04
C PRO A 92 -8.73 -12.63 -14.25
N LYS A 93 -9.58 -11.67 -14.67
CA LYS A 93 -10.85 -11.38 -14.01
C LYS A 93 -11.93 -12.43 -14.31
N ASN A 94 -11.85 -13.10 -15.47
CA ASN A 94 -12.86 -14.03 -15.98
C ASN A 94 -12.18 -15.30 -16.57
N LYS A 95 -12.93 -16.43 -16.67
CA LYS A 95 -12.44 -17.70 -17.26
C LYS A 95 -11.80 -17.53 -18.65
N LEU A 96 -12.38 -16.69 -19.50
CA LEU A 96 -11.84 -16.40 -20.83
C LEU A 96 -10.47 -15.71 -20.81
N ALA A 97 -10.26 -14.79 -19.86
CA ALA A 97 -8.97 -14.11 -19.70
C ALA A 97 -7.87 -15.07 -19.18
N LEU A 98 -8.26 -16.11 -18.45
CA LEU A 98 -7.38 -17.17 -17.97
C LEU A 98 -6.85 -18.06 -19.11
N GLU A 99 -7.69 -18.37 -20.09
CA GLU A 99 -7.29 -19.16 -21.27
C GLU A 99 -6.31 -18.39 -22.16
N VAL A 100 -6.60 -17.11 -22.43
CA VAL A 100 -5.69 -16.21 -23.17
C VAL A 100 -4.36 -16.05 -22.43
N PHE A 101 -4.39 -15.84 -21.10
CA PHE A 101 -3.17 -15.71 -20.29
C PHE A 101 -2.32 -17.00 -20.27
N ARG A 102 -2.96 -18.18 -20.28
CA ARG A 102 -2.26 -19.47 -20.39
C ARG A 102 -1.62 -19.67 -21.76
N GLU A 103 -2.30 -19.28 -22.84
CA GLU A 103 -1.73 -19.33 -24.18
C GLU A 103 -0.52 -18.41 -24.33
N GLU A 104 -0.55 -17.20 -23.76
CA GLU A 104 0.60 -16.28 -23.77
C GLU A 104 1.79 -16.83 -22.98
N LEU A 105 1.55 -17.43 -21.81
CA LEU A 105 2.61 -18.07 -21.02
C LEU A 105 3.22 -19.29 -21.72
N SER A 106 2.45 -20.01 -22.53
CA SER A 106 2.94 -21.17 -23.29
C SER A 106 3.82 -20.82 -24.50
N LYS A 107 3.88 -19.52 -24.87
CA LYS A 107 4.66 -19.03 -26.01
C LYS A 107 6.05 -18.48 -25.62
N VAL A 108 6.34 -18.38 -24.32
CA VAL A 108 7.62 -17.92 -23.74
C VAL A 108 8.43 -19.13 -23.29
#